data_AF-A0A9P6Z9D2-F1
#
_entry.id   AF-A0A9P6Z9D2-F1
#
_cell.length_a   1.000
_cell.length_b   1.000
_cell.length_c   1.000
_cell.angle_alpha   90.00
_cell.angle_beta   90.00
_cell.angle_gamma   90.00
#
_symmetry.space_group_name_H-M   'P 1'
#
loop_
_entity.id
_entity.type
_entity.pdbx_description
1 polymer ?
#
loop_
_entity_poly.entity_id
_entity_poly.type
_entity_poly.pdbx_seq_one_letter_code
_entity_poly.pdbx_strand_id
1 'polypeptide(L)'
;MPFGFNHELVCLISRSALWSFFSNIELQDVFNVPSESQPLIVAATHHNMIVDPAVLSVSFPKQRRLHYWAKDSMFKLPYVAAFLHDCGVVPVDRKTKNNAQLYAATFEVLKLDEAVAVFPEGTSHTLPRLGAFKDGTSFAALEYAKIVEQEKQGQFAPVLPVGIVYPEKSKYRSTVIVKYGKPISVEPYLPLYLEDPKKAAKQLTKAIENAIERITVNAPDWNSKYAADMARWLLFPGEDGLMKDYILITQSLINGMNALAIEDVEVAKLQKSLVVYKLELESLLLKDNHIAKYNEKEITPISTTIELLHRAAACLIDLPLFFPGLVVHLPLYVAGYYAGQCEIYEEVRAQNKILYGMILISMIYLSAFIWGWFSLFSGTFFGFFCALATLGIFMWYHIVSIDERYEDFKDLQGRWRLFDAVVLGRGMWRRKERILNLKRLRTECLAELAVDLLNPSVEHEKRSHKLKRLVQSPNSYFMDVKCPGCLNISTVFSHAQTVVLCSSCGTVLCQPTGGRARLTEGCSFRKKAN
;
A
#
# COMPACT_ATOMS: atom_id res chain seq x y z
N MET A 1 34.85 0.04 6.11
CA MET A 1 34.86 -0.36 7.54
C MET A 1 34.39 -1.80 7.59
N PRO A 2 35.15 -2.75 8.16
CA PRO A 2 34.76 -4.15 8.07
C PRO A 2 33.54 -4.44 8.94
N PHE A 3 32.52 -5.03 8.33
CA PHE A 3 31.43 -5.67 9.07
C PHE A 3 31.99 -6.84 9.87
N GLY A 4 31.64 -6.93 11.14
CA GLY A 4 32.08 -8.02 11.99
C GLY A 4 30.98 -9.02 12.32
N PHE A 5 31.22 -9.81 13.36
CA PHE A 5 30.36 -10.92 13.75
C PHE A 5 28.96 -10.46 14.20
N ASN A 6 28.86 -9.31 14.88
CA ASN A 6 27.58 -8.80 15.34
C ASN A 6 26.69 -8.36 14.18
N HIS A 7 27.25 -7.87 13.08
CA HIS A 7 26.46 -7.56 11.87
C HIS A 7 25.72 -8.79 11.36
N GLU A 8 26.44 -9.92 11.19
CA GLU A 8 25.86 -11.17 10.72
C GLU A 8 24.81 -11.71 11.70
N LEU A 9 25.10 -11.63 13.00
CA LEU A 9 24.15 -12.01 14.05
C LEU A 9 22.88 -11.17 14.01
N VAL A 10 23.00 -9.84 13.86
CA VAL A 10 21.85 -8.92 13.76
C VAL A 10 21.04 -9.21 12.50
N CYS A 11 21.69 -9.48 11.36
CA CYS A 11 21.00 -9.84 10.13
C CYS A 11 20.27 -11.18 10.25
N LEU A 12 20.86 -12.17 10.91
CA LEU A 12 20.23 -13.48 11.17
C LEU A 12 19.01 -13.36 12.08
N ILE A 13 19.14 -12.61 13.18
CA ILE A 13 18.03 -12.33 14.10
C ILE A 13 16.92 -11.57 13.38
N SER A 14 17.27 -10.53 12.62
CA SER A 14 16.33 -9.73 11.83
C SER A 14 15.58 -10.59 10.81
N ARG A 15 16.29 -11.46 10.08
CA ARG A 15 15.67 -12.38 9.11
C ARG A 15 14.64 -13.30 9.78
N SER A 16 15.00 -13.86 10.93
CA SER A 16 14.12 -14.76 11.69
C SER A 16 12.90 -14.01 12.26
N ALA A 17 13.12 -12.82 12.80
CA ALA A 17 12.08 -11.97 13.36
C ALA A 17 11.08 -11.50 12.30
N LEU A 18 11.58 -11.04 11.15
CA LEU A 18 10.75 -10.59 10.03
C LEU A 18 9.96 -11.74 9.40
N TRP A 19 10.59 -12.91 9.21
CA TRP A 19 9.91 -14.10 8.70
C TRP A 19 8.79 -14.58 9.62
N SER A 20 8.98 -14.48 10.93
CA SER A 20 7.94 -14.79 11.91
C SER A 20 6.81 -13.76 11.91
N PHE A 21 7.15 -12.47 11.86
CA PHE A 21 6.19 -11.37 12.00
C PHE A 21 5.37 -11.07 10.74
N PHE A 22 6.00 -11.07 9.56
CA PHE A 22 5.35 -10.78 8.28
C PHE A 22 5.01 -12.07 7.53
N SER A 23 3.87 -12.10 6.86
CA SER A 23 3.48 -13.24 6.00
C SER A 23 4.28 -13.25 4.70
N ASN A 24 4.56 -12.07 4.14
CA ASN A 24 5.35 -11.92 2.93
C ASN A 24 6.13 -10.58 2.92
N ILE A 25 7.32 -10.58 2.32
CA ILE A 25 8.09 -9.38 1.99
C ILE A 25 8.25 -9.37 0.46
N GLU A 26 7.40 -8.58 -0.20
CA GLU A 26 7.34 -8.48 -1.66
C GLU A 26 8.43 -7.54 -2.18
N LEU A 27 9.33 -8.04 -3.02
CA LEU A 27 10.39 -7.25 -3.64
C LEU A 27 10.02 -6.84 -5.06
N GLN A 28 10.10 -5.55 -5.37
CA GLN A 28 9.77 -5.00 -6.68
C GLN A 28 10.94 -4.26 -7.29
N ASP A 29 11.12 -4.41 -8.61
CA ASP A 29 12.09 -3.69 -9.41
C ASP A 29 13.56 -3.85 -8.95
N VAL A 30 13.89 -5.04 -8.41
CA VAL A 30 15.23 -5.44 -7.93
C VAL A 30 16.33 -5.21 -8.97
N PHE A 31 16.01 -5.30 -10.26
CA PHE A 31 16.95 -5.06 -11.35
C PHE A 31 17.48 -3.61 -11.42
N ASN A 32 16.85 -2.66 -10.73
CA ASN A 32 17.34 -1.28 -10.63
C ASN A 32 18.54 -1.13 -9.69
N VAL A 33 18.82 -2.12 -8.84
CA VAL A 33 19.91 -2.05 -7.86
C VAL A 33 21.27 -2.15 -8.60
N PRO A 34 22.17 -1.14 -8.46
CA PRO A 34 23.48 -1.16 -9.10
C PRO A 34 24.37 -2.33 -8.65
N SER A 35 25.42 -2.61 -9.42
CA SER A 35 26.41 -3.65 -9.09
C SER A 35 27.07 -3.40 -7.73
N GLU A 36 27.49 -4.48 -7.07
CA GLU A 36 28.18 -4.41 -5.77
C GLU A 36 29.52 -3.66 -5.83
N SER A 37 30.18 -3.66 -6.99
CA SER A 37 31.44 -2.98 -7.26
C SER A 37 31.30 -1.47 -7.55
N GLN A 38 30.15 -0.87 -7.25
CA GLN A 38 29.90 0.56 -7.45
C GLN A 38 29.36 1.14 -6.14
N PRO A 39 29.93 2.24 -5.60
CA PRO A 39 29.45 2.84 -4.37
C PRO A 39 28.00 3.30 -4.51
N LEU A 40 27.24 3.25 -3.42
CA LEU A 40 25.80 3.48 -3.48
C LEU A 40 25.29 4.22 -2.25
N ILE A 41 24.42 5.20 -2.47
CA ILE A 41 23.65 5.81 -1.40
C ILE A 41 22.20 5.36 -1.54
N VAL A 42 21.68 4.61 -0.57
CA VAL A 42 20.30 4.12 -0.56
C VAL A 42 19.44 5.10 0.24
N ALA A 43 18.54 5.82 -0.42
CA ALA A 43 17.59 6.73 0.23
C ALA A 43 16.24 6.00 0.39
N ALA A 44 15.90 5.59 1.61
CA ALA A 44 14.70 4.80 1.90
C ALA A 44 13.67 5.59 2.73
N THR A 45 12.39 5.26 2.56
CA THR A 45 11.33 5.76 3.47
C THR A 45 11.50 5.25 4.89
N HIS A 46 11.10 6.04 5.87
CA HIS A 46 11.15 5.65 7.28
C HIS A 46 9.79 5.75 7.94
N HIS A 47 9.10 4.63 8.03
CA HIS A 47 7.77 4.55 8.59
C HIS A 47 7.75 3.74 9.89
N ASN A 48 8.48 2.63 9.99
CA ASN A 48 8.28 1.61 11.03
C ASN A 48 9.51 1.44 11.96
N MET A 49 10.19 2.54 12.27
CA MET A 49 11.31 2.56 13.23
C MET A 49 12.37 1.51 12.87
N ILE A 50 12.81 0.68 13.83
CA ILE A 50 13.87 -0.32 13.62
C ILE A 50 13.49 -1.41 12.60
N VAL A 51 12.20 -1.58 12.30
CA VAL A 51 11.74 -2.57 11.32
C VAL A 51 12.18 -2.18 9.91
N ASP A 52 12.26 -0.88 9.59
CA ASP A 52 12.70 -0.44 8.26
C ASP A 52 14.16 -0.81 7.92
N PRO A 53 15.18 -0.50 8.75
CA PRO A 53 16.55 -0.93 8.47
C PRO A 53 16.69 -2.46 8.50
N ALA A 54 15.92 -3.17 9.34
CA ALA A 54 15.91 -4.62 9.36
C ALA A 54 15.36 -5.20 8.04
N VAL A 55 14.21 -4.70 7.56
CA VAL A 55 13.61 -5.10 6.27
C VAL A 55 14.61 -4.82 5.16
N LEU A 56 15.16 -3.60 5.11
CA LEU A 56 16.08 -3.20 4.06
C LEU A 56 17.36 -4.05 4.05
N SER A 57 17.94 -4.36 5.23
CA SER A 57 19.15 -5.20 5.33
C SER A 57 18.91 -6.63 4.91
N VAL A 58 17.77 -7.22 5.30
CA VAL A 58 17.44 -8.61 5.00
C VAL A 58 17.00 -8.80 3.55
N SER A 59 16.34 -7.79 2.98
CA SER A 59 15.76 -7.87 1.64
C SER A 59 16.68 -7.37 0.53
N PHE A 60 17.81 -6.73 0.87
CA PHE A 60 18.65 -6.10 -0.14
C PHE A 60 19.24 -7.16 -1.10
N PRO A 61 19.17 -6.92 -2.43
CA PRO A 61 19.59 -7.90 -3.42
C PRO A 61 21.05 -8.32 -3.26
N LYS A 62 21.31 -9.60 -3.57
CA LYS A 62 22.64 -10.22 -3.52
C LYS A 62 23.34 -10.14 -2.16
N GLN A 63 22.60 -9.85 -1.09
CA GLN A 63 23.16 -9.69 0.27
C GLN A 63 24.21 -8.58 0.36
N ARG A 64 24.13 -7.56 -0.52
CA ARG A 64 24.99 -6.39 -0.42
C ARG A 64 24.75 -5.71 0.93
N ARG A 65 25.80 -5.63 1.74
CA ARG A 65 25.73 -5.06 3.09
C ARG A 65 25.58 -3.54 3.04
N LEU A 66 24.79 -3.01 3.97
CA LEU A 66 24.46 -1.59 4.05
C LEU A 66 25.01 -1.00 5.34
N HIS A 67 25.68 0.15 5.20
CA HIS A 67 26.05 0.97 6.35
C HIS A 67 24.95 1.96 6.69
N TYR A 68 24.58 2.12 7.96
CA TYR A 68 23.45 2.99 8.34
C TYR A 68 23.89 4.23 9.07
N TRP A 69 23.32 5.39 8.72
CA TRP A 69 23.52 6.60 9.50
C TRP A 69 22.83 6.52 10.86
N ALA A 70 23.58 6.74 11.93
CA ALA A 70 23.04 6.94 13.26
C ALA A 70 23.60 8.21 13.92
N LYS A 71 22.88 8.70 14.93
CA LYS A 71 23.26 9.89 15.66
C LYS A 71 24.55 9.63 16.44
N ASP A 72 25.53 10.53 16.31
CA ASP A 72 26.80 10.51 17.05
C ASP A 72 26.64 10.25 18.56
N SER A 73 25.58 10.77 19.18
CA SER A 73 25.31 10.61 20.61
C SER A 73 25.06 9.16 21.03
N MET A 74 24.76 8.25 20.09
CA MET A 74 24.62 6.81 20.35
C MET A 74 25.98 6.13 20.59
N PHE A 75 27.08 6.75 20.17
CA PHE A 75 28.44 6.22 20.27
C PHE A 75 29.19 6.68 21.53
N LYS A 76 28.50 7.30 22.49
CA LYS A 76 29.14 7.81 23.72
C LYS A 76 29.69 6.71 24.63
N LEU A 77 29.05 5.54 24.64
CA LEU A 77 29.48 4.40 25.44
C LEU A 77 30.38 3.50 24.59
N PRO A 78 31.60 3.16 25.03
CA PRO A 78 32.59 2.48 24.20
C PRO A 78 32.12 1.10 23.71
N TYR A 79 31.43 0.33 24.56
CA TYR A 79 30.88 -0.98 24.17
C TYR A 79 29.75 -0.86 23.14
N VAL A 80 28.90 0.16 23.27
CA VAL A 80 27.82 0.43 22.31
C VAL A 80 28.40 0.92 20.99
N ALA A 81 29.40 1.80 21.03
CA ALA A 81 30.11 2.27 19.85
C ALA A 81 30.79 1.11 19.11
N ALA A 82 31.50 0.24 19.83
CA ALA A 82 32.13 -0.95 19.25
C ALA A 82 31.09 -1.86 18.56
N PHE A 83 29.96 -2.13 19.22
CA PHE A 83 28.87 -2.91 18.63
C PHE A 83 28.28 -2.25 17.37
N LEU A 84 28.02 -0.93 17.42
CA LEU A 84 27.46 -0.18 16.30
C LEU A 84 28.43 -0.15 15.11
N HIS A 85 29.72 0.07 15.34
CA HIS A 85 30.74 0.01 14.29
C HIS A 85 30.84 -1.38 13.68
N ASP A 86 30.82 -2.43 14.49
CA ASP A 86 30.83 -3.82 14.02
C ASP A 86 29.61 -4.15 13.15
N CYS A 87 28.45 -3.52 13.46
CA CYS A 87 27.23 -3.60 12.65
C CYS A 87 27.24 -2.76 11.37
N GLY A 88 28.29 -1.97 11.11
CA GLY A 88 28.37 -1.05 9.97
C GLY A 88 27.57 0.25 10.16
N VAL A 89 27.36 0.69 11.40
CA VAL A 89 26.66 1.95 11.67
C VAL A 89 27.65 3.11 11.63
N VAL A 90 27.33 4.10 10.80
CA VAL A 90 28.15 5.30 10.56
C VAL A 90 27.64 6.45 11.43
N PRO A 91 28.48 7.01 12.33
CA PRO A 91 28.09 8.16 13.13
C PRO A 91 27.98 9.41 12.26
N VAL A 92 26.91 10.18 12.46
CA VAL A 92 26.72 11.48 11.80
C VAL A 92 26.49 12.57 12.83
N ASP A 93 27.38 13.55 12.86
CA ASP A 93 27.34 14.68 13.80
C ASP A 93 26.42 15.80 13.31
N ARG A 94 25.14 15.77 13.69
CA ARG A 94 24.17 16.79 13.27
C ARG A 94 24.43 18.21 13.84
N LYS A 95 25.46 18.43 14.67
CA LYS A 95 25.76 19.73 15.30
C LYS A 95 26.87 20.50 14.59
N THR A 96 27.79 19.81 13.94
CA THR A 96 28.91 20.43 13.23
C THR A 96 28.45 21.12 11.94
N LYS A 97 28.94 22.35 11.70
CA LYS A 97 28.64 23.14 10.49
C LYS A 97 29.56 22.81 9.30
N ASN A 98 30.57 21.98 9.51
CA ASN A 98 31.53 21.58 8.48
C ASN A 98 31.11 20.25 7.83
N ASN A 99 30.59 20.34 6.60
CA ASN A 99 30.07 19.19 5.85
C ASN A 99 31.12 18.10 5.55
N ALA A 100 32.40 18.46 5.42
CA ALA A 100 33.45 17.48 5.14
C ALA A 100 33.74 16.59 6.35
N GLN A 101 33.76 17.18 7.55
CA GLN A 101 33.89 16.44 8.80
C GLN A 101 32.61 15.69 9.18
N LEU A 102 31.45 16.26 8.80
CA LEU A 102 30.12 15.69 9.02
C LEU A 102 29.96 14.30 8.36
N TYR A 103 30.57 14.12 7.18
CA TYR A 103 30.39 12.92 6.35
C TYR A 103 31.69 12.15 6.08
N ALA A 104 32.80 12.47 6.76
CA ALA A 104 34.09 11.82 6.53
C ALA A 104 34.00 10.28 6.55
N ALA A 105 33.35 9.71 7.57
CA ALA A 105 33.14 8.28 7.68
C ALA A 105 32.24 7.70 6.56
N THR A 106 31.31 8.50 6.04
CA THR A 106 30.50 8.11 4.86
C THR A 106 31.38 8.03 3.62
N PHE A 107 32.28 9.00 3.42
CA PHE A 107 33.18 9.00 2.27
C PHE A 107 34.17 7.83 2.31
N GLU A 108 34.67 7.45 3.48
CA GLU A 108 35.51 6.26 3.63
C GLU A 108 34.80 4.97 3.19
N VAL A 109 33.52 4.83 3.52
CA VAL A 109 32.69 3.70 3.06
C VAL A 109 32.53 3.74 1.54
N LEU A 110 32.18 4.90 0.98
CA LEU A 110 31.97 5.02 -0.47
C LEU A 110 33.26 4.82 -1.27
N LYS A 111 34.43 5.25 -0.76
CA LYS A 111 35.74 4.98 -1.39
C LYS A 111 36.09 3.48 -1.45
N LEU A 112 35.42 2.64 -0.66
CA LEU A 112 35.55 1.18 -0.69
C LEU A 112 34.51 0.51 -1.59
N ASP A 113 33.81 1.28 -2.44
CA ASP A 113 32.68 0.83 -3.28
C ASP A 113 31.50 0.23 -2.49
N GLU A 114 31.44 0.48 -1.17
CA GLU A 114 30.38 0.00 -0.28
C GLU A 114 29.12 0.87 -0.35
N ALA A 115 28.02 0.40 0.25
CA ALA A 115 26.73 1.08 0.24
C ALA A 115 26.38 1.70 1.59
N VAL A 116 25.81 2.91 1.55
CA VAL A 116 25.30 3.62 2.73
C VAL A 116 23.79 3.82 2.60
N ALA A 117 23.03 3.35 3.58
CA ALA A 117 21.59 3.53 3.69
C ALA A 117 21.24 4.71 4.60
N VAL A 118 20.28 5.50 4.13
CA VAL A 118 19.87 6.76 4.74
C VAL A 118 18.37 6.93 4.67
N PHE A 119 17.81 7.49 5.73
CA PHE A 119 16.40 7.85 5.83
C PHE A 119 16.27 9.38 5.76
N PRO A 120 16.05 9.98 4.57
CA PRO A 120 16.13 11.43 4.38
C PRO A 120 15.08 12.22 5.18
N GLU A 121 13.98 11.61 5.61
CA GLU A 121 12.97 12.19 6.52
C GLU A 121 13.59 12.48 7.91
N GLY A 122 14.53 11.64 8.35
CA GLY A 122 15.28 11.81 9.59
C GLY A 122 14.51 11.53 10.88
N THR A 123 13.25 11.09 10.77
CA THR A 123 12.34 10.58 11.82
C THR A 123 11.39 9.55 11.20
N SER A 124 10.86 8.62 12.01
CA SER A 124 9.71 7.81 11.59
C SER A 124 8.39 8.50 11.94
N HIS A 125 7.35 8.27 11.15
CA HIS A 125 6.00 8.77 11.42
C HIS A 125 4.91 7.88 10.83
N THR A 126 3.67 8.21 11.18
CA THR A 126 2.45 7.65 10.62
C THR A 126 1.63 8.77 9.99
N LEU A 127 1.97 9.09 8.74
CA LEU A 127 1.26 10.07 7.90
C LEU A 127 0.78 9.36 6.62
N PRO A 128 -0.28 9.83 5.96
CA PRO A 128 -0.78 9.23 4.72
C PRO A 128 0.08 9.57 3.49
N ARG A 129 1.23 10.24 3.70
CA ARG A 129 2.17 10.73 2.69
C ARG A 129 3.58 10.82 3.28
N LEU A 130 4.58 10.97 2.42
CA LEU A 130 5.96 11.23 2.80
C LEU A 130 6.10 12.50 3.65
N GLY A 131 7.03 12.45 4.62
CA GLY A 131 7.46 13.60 5.39
C GLY A 131 8.41 14.51 4.60
N ALA A 132 8.77 15.64 5.21
CA ALA A 132 9.75 16.55 4.60
C ALA A 132 11.16 15.96 4.62
N PHE A 133 11.84 15.97 3.47
CA PHE A 133 13.18 15.44 3.34
C PHE A 133 14.23 16.48 3.74
N LYS A 134 15.30 16.01 4.39
CA LYS A 134 16.47 16.81 4.74
C LYS A 134 17.52 16.71 3.64
N ASP A 135 18.25 17.79 3.42
CA ASP A 135 19.26 17.89 2.36
C ASP A 135 20.54 17.06 2.61
N GLY A 136 20.69 16.46 3.79
CA GLY A 136 21.94 15.79 4.20
C GLY A 136 22.37 14.66 3.29
N THR A 137 21.42 13.84 2.81
CA THR A 137 21.70 12.77 1.84
C THR A 137 22.27 13.32 0.53
N SER A 138 21.66 14.39 0.02
CA SER A 138 22.09 15.07 -1.21
C SER A 138 23.45 15.73 -1.05
N PHE A 139 23.70 16.38 0.09
CA PHE A 139 25.01 16.95 0.41
C PHE A 139 26.11 15.90 0.44
N ALA A 140 25.88 14.77 1.12
CA ALA A 140 26.86 13.68 1.17
C ALA A 140 27.16 13.13 -0.23
N ALA A 141 26.13 12.95 -1.07
CA ALA A 141 26.28 12.45 -2.42
C ALA A 141 27.10 13.41 -3.32
N LEU A 142 26.80 14.71 -3.27
CA LEU A 142 27.44 15.73 -4.11
C LEU A 142 28.86 16.07 -3.64
N GLU A 143 29.10 16.14 -2.32
CA GLU A 143 30.45 16.35 -1.80
C GLU A 143 31.36 15.16 -2.12
N TYR A 144 30.85 13.93 -2.04
CA TYR A 144 31.59 12.75 -2.48
C TYR A 144 31.90 12.80 -3.98
N ALA A 145 30.93 13.17 -4.82
CA ALA A 145 31.14 13.31 -6.26
C ALA A 145 32.23 14.34 -6.59
N LYS A 146 32.24 15.49 -5.89
CA LYS A 146 33.30 16.49 -6.00
C LYS A 146 34.68 15.93 -5.64
N ILE A 147 34.78 15.14 -4.57
CA ILE A 147 36.05 14.49 -4.17
C ILE A 147 36.54 13.56 -5.27
N VAL A 148 35.67 12.71 -5.81
CA VAL A 148 36.00 11.78 -6.90
C VAL A 148 36.45 12.53 -8.16
N GLU A 149 35.81 13.65 -8.51
CA GLU A 149 36.20 14.46 -9.66
C GLU A 149 37.57 15.15 -9.47
N GLN A 150 37.86 15.61 -8.25
CA GLN A 150 39.15 16.23 -7.90
C GLN A 150 40.30 15.22 -7.86
N GLU A 151 40.08 14.07 -7.24
CA GLU A 151 41.06 12.99 -7.14
C GLU A 151 41.23 12.21 -8.47
N LYS A 152 40.27 12.34 -9.40
CA LYS A 152 40.16 11.56 -10.65
C LYS A 152 40.28 10.05 -10.41
N GLN A 153 39.82 9.60 -9.25
CA GLN A 153 39.93 8.23 -8.79
C GLN A 153 38.63 7.80 -8.11
N GLY A 154 38.17 6.59 -8.40
CA GLY A 154 36.92 6.04 -7.87
C GLY A 154 35.74 6.28 -8.80
N GLN A 155 34.55 5.95 -8.31
CA GLN A 155 33.29 6.06 -9.04
C GLN A 155 32.31 6.96 -8.28
N PHE A 156 31.44 7.66 -9.00
CA PHE A 156 30.36 8.40 -8.37
C PHE A 156 29.35 7.44 -7.72
N ALA A 157 28.84 7.86 -6.57
CA ALA A 157 27.80 7.13 -5.84
C ALA A 157 26.42 7.63 -6.28
N PRO A 158 25.68 6.91 -7.14
CA PRO A 158 24.30 7.27 -7.42
C PRO A 158 23.44 7.13 -6.16
N VAL A 159 22.32 7.85 -6.13
CA VAL A 159 21.32 7.73 -5.08
C VAL A 159 20.22 6.77 -5.53
N LEU A 160 20.06 5.64 -4.85
CA LEU A 160 18.99 4.67 -5.09
C LEU A 160 17.77 5.01 -4.20
N PRO A 161 16.66 5.50 -4.77
CA PRO A 161 15.41 5.68 -4.02
C PRO A 161 14.76 4.33 -3.74
N VAL A 162 14.35 4.09 -2.48
CA VAL A 162 13.68 2.86 -2.05
C VAL A 162 12.40 3.19 -1.28
N GLY A 163 11.28 2.65 -1.74
CA GLY A 163 9.99 2.74 -1.06
C GLY A 163 9.72 1.51 -0.22
N ILE A 164 9.60 1.66 1.09
CA ILE A 164 9.13 0.62 2.02
C ILE A 164 7.68 0.95 2.39
N VAL A 165 6.75 0.17 1.83
CA VAL A 165 5.31 0.39 1.96
C VAL A 165 4.69 -0.73 2.79
N TYR A 166 3.97 -0.32 3.83
CA TYR A 166 3.22 -1.23 4.70
C TYR A 166 1.72 -1.01 4.48
N PRO A 167 1.01 -1.90 3.77
CA PRO A 167 -0.45 -1.87 3.71
C PRO A 167 -1.09 -1.89 5.10
N GLU A 168 -0.56 -2.73 6.00
CA GLU A 168 -1.02 -2.91 7.38
C GLU A 168 0.18 -2.95 8.34
N LYS A 169 0.65 -1.77 8.73
CA LYS A 169 1.96 -1.55 9.40
C LYS A 169 2.13 -2.26 10.74
N SER A 170 1.09 -2.25 11.57
CA SER A 170 1.15 -2.72 12.96
C SER A 170 0.59 -4.14 13.15
N LYS A 171 0.07 -4.75 12.08
CA LYS A 171 -0.65 -6.02 12.13
C LYS A 171 0.32 -7.21 12.00
N TYR A 172 0.14 -8.21 12.86
CA TYR A 172 0.88 -9.47 12.77
C TYR A 172 0.44 -10.24 11.53
N ARG A 173 1.40 -10.87 10.84
CA ARG A 173 1.22 -11.57 9.55
C ARG A 173 0.66 -10.66 8.47
N SER A 174 1.09 -9.40 8.46
CA SER A 174 0.87 -8.50 7.32
C SER A 174 1.97 -8.66 6.28
N THR A 175 1.82 -7.96 5.16
CA THR A 175 2.79 -7.92 4.07
C THR A 175 3.57 -6.61 4.11
N VAL A 176 4.84 -6.65 3.70
CA VAL A 176 5.67 -5.47 3.41
C VAL A 176 6.00 -5.46 1.93
N ILE A 177 5.99 -4.30 1.29
CA ILE A 177 6.41 -4.13 -0.10
C ILE A 177 7.66 -3.26 -0.11
N VAL A 178 8.74 -3.77 -0.68
CA VAL A 178 10.00 -3.04 -0.89
C VAL A 178 10.19 -2.81 -2.38
N LYS A 179 10.10 -1.55 -2.80
CA LYS A 179 10.23 -1.15 -4.21
C LYS A 179 11.52 -0.38 -4.44
N TYR A 180 12.36 -0.88 -5.34
CA TYR A 180 13.63 -0.25 -5.72
C TYR A 180 13.42 0.65 -6.94
N GLY A 181 13.50 1.97 -6.76
CA GLY A 181 13.37 2.93 -7.86
C GLY A 181 14.63 3.01 -8.72
N LYS A 182 14.58 3.82 -9.78
CA LYS A 182 15.74 4.02 -10.67
C LYS A 182 16.84 4.83 -9.95
N PRO A 183 18.12 4.41 -10.00
CA PRO A 183 19.22 5.18 -9.45
C PRO A 183 19.30 6.57 -10.08
N ILE A 184 19.50 7.59 -9.25
CA ILE A 184 19.66 8.98 -9.65
C ILE A 184 21.16 9.27 -9.74
N SER A 185 21.64 9.61 -10.93
CA SER A 185 23.02 10.08 -11.10
C SER A 185 23.20 11.46 -10.48
N VAL A 186 24.33 11.64 -9.79
CA VAL A 186 24.73 12.88 -9.14
C VAL A 186 25.44 13.85 -10.10
N GLU A 187 25.98 13.33 -11.20
CA GLU A 187 26.77 14.10 -12.19
C GLU A 187 26.08 15.36 -12.70
N PRO A 188 24.79 15.33 -13.08
CA PRO A 188 24.14 16.52 -13.66
C PRO A 188 24.04 17.70 -12.69
N TYR A 189 24.18 17.45 -11.38
CA TYR A 189 24.06 18.44 -10.32
C TYR A 189 25.42 19.02 -9.91
N LEU A 190 26.53 18.39 -10.32
CA LEU A 190 27.87 18.73 -9.88
C LEU A 190 28.33 20.14 -10.30
N PRO A 191 28.09 20.61 -11.55
CA PRO A 191 28.43 21.98 -11.94
C PRO A 191 27.74 23.03 -11.05
N LEU A 192 26.45 22.83 -10.77
CA LEU A 192 25.70 23.71 -9.89
C LEU A 192 26.18 23.61 -8.44
N TYR A 193 26.62 22.43 -7.99
CA TYR A 193 27.14 22.25 -6.64
C TYR A 193 28.44 23.01 -6.41
N LEU A 194 29.30 23.10 -7.43
CA LEU A 194 30.53 23.89 -7.38
C LEU A 194 30.26 25.40 -7.27
N GLU A 195 29.15 25.89 -7.83
CA GLU A 195 28.73 27.29 -7.76
C GLU A 195 27.90 27.62 -6.50
N ASP A 196 26.86 26.84 -6.23
CA ASP A 196 25.94 26.98 -5.09
C ASP A 196 25.57 25.61 -4.50
N PRO A 197 26.35 25.13 -3.50
CA PRO A 197 26.15 23.84 -2.88
C PRO A 197 24.73 23.63 -2.31
N LYS A 198 24.13 24.68 -1.74
CA LYS A 198 22.81 24.59 -1.11
C LYS A 198 21.72 24.42 -2.15
N LYS A 199 21.80 25.17 -3.25
CA LYS A 199 20.81 25.09 -4.32
C LYS A 199 20.89 23.74 -5.05
N ALA A 200 22.09 23.25 -5.35
CA ALA A 200 22.28 21.92 -5.94
C ALA A 200 21.76 20.80 -5.02
N ALA A 201 22.11 20.83 -3.72
CA ALA A 201 21.63 19.86 -2.76
C ALA A 201 20.10 19.82 -2.69
N LYS A 202 19.44 20.99 -2.64
CA LYS A 202 17.97 21.07 -2.67
C LYS A 202 17.36 20.51 -3.95
N GLN A 203 17.98 20.76 -5.11
CA GLN A 203 17.49 20.20 -6.38
C GLN A 203 17.59 18.67 -6.40
N LEU A 204 18.71 18.11 -5.93
CA LEU A 204 18.87 16.67 -5.80
C LEU A 204 17.91 16.09 -4.75
N THR A 205 17.73 16.74 -3.60
CA THR A 205 16.74 16.34 -2.58
C THR A 205 15.35 16.27 -3.19
N LYS A 206 14.96 17.28 -3.99
CA LYS A 206 13.66 17.28 -4.66
C LYS A 206 13.54 16.16 -5.69
N ALA A 207 14.61 15.83 -6.41
CA ALA A 207 14.62 14.69 -7.32
C ALA A 207 14.46 13.36 -6.58
N ILE A 208 15.13 13.19 -5.43
CA ILE A 208 15.00 12.02 -4.54
C ILE A 208 13.57 11.92 -4.00
N GLU A 209 13.02 13.03 -3.48
CA GLU A 209 11.64 13.10 -2.97
C GLU A 209 10.63 12.67 -4.05
N ASN A 210 10.71 13.27 -5.25
CA ASN A 210 9.83 12.93 -6.37
C ASN A 210 9.98 11.47 -6.81
N ALA A 211 11.19 10.90 -6.72
CA ALA A 211 11.44 9.52 -7.08
C ALA A 211 10.84 8.54 -6.06
N ILE A 212 10.99 8.81 -4.76
CA ILE A 212 10.39 8.02 -3.69
C ILE A 212 8.86 8.15 -3.70
N GLU A 213 8.33 9.35 -3.93
CA GLU A 213 6.88 9.60 -4.04
C GLU A 213 6.21 8.72 -5.11
N ARG A 214 6.86 8.55 -6.27
CA ARG A 214 6.36 7.70 -7.37
C ARG A 214 6.34 6.20 -7.07
N ILE A 215 7.13 5.74 -6.11
CA ILE A 215 7.25 4.32 -5.73
C ILE A 215 6.63 4.04 -4.36
N THR A 216 5.83 4.96 -3.83
CA THR A 216 5.14 4.86 -2.54
C THR A 216 3.68 5.29 -2.69
N VAL A 217 2.88 5.12 -1.62
CA VAL A 217 1.48 5.55 -1.60
C VAL A 217 1.38 6.86 -0.82
N ASN A 218 0.88 7.90 -1.47
CA ASN A 218 0.80 9.27 -0.98
C ASN A 218 -0.62 9.82 -1.19
N ALA A 219 -1.29 10.15 -0.10
CA ALA A 219 -2.60 10.79 -0.09
C ALA A 219 -2.53 12.17 0.59
N PRO A 220 -3.36 13.14 0.17
CA PRO A 220 -3.40 14.47 0.78
C PRO A 220 -3.85 14.42 2.26
N ASP A 221 -4.70 13.45 2.59
CA ASP A 221 -5.28 13.26 3.91
C ASP A 221 -5.71 11.78 4.14
N TRP A 222 -6.07 11.45 5.38
CA TRP A 222 -6.48 10.09 5.76
C TRP A 222 -7.78 9.64 5.11
N ASN A 223 -8.76 10.53 4.89
CA ASN A 223 -10.02 10.15 4.25
C ASN A 223 -9.78 9.75 2.80
N SER A 224 -8.93 10.49 2.08
CA SER A 224 -8.50 10.13 0.73
C SER A 224 -7.83 8.75 0.68
N LYS A 225 -6.93 8.46 1.63
CA LYS A 225 -6.28 7.15 1.77
C LYS A 225 -7.30 6.04 2.06
N TYR A 226 -8.20 6.28 3.01
CA TYR A 226 -9.24 5.34 3.44
C TYR A 226 -10.23 4.99 2.32
N ALA A 227 -10.66 5.99 1.56
CA ALA A 227 -11.49 5.78 0.39
C ALA A 227 -10.78 4.90 -0.63
N ALA A 228 -9.52 5.19 -0.95
CA ALA A 228 -8.76 4.46 -1.95
C ALA A 228 -8.46 3.02 -1.54
N ASP A 229 -8.09 2.79 -0.28
CA ASP A 229 -7.89 1.45 0.27
C ASP A 229 -9.18 0.63 0.17
N MET A 230 -10.31 1.24 0.54
CA MET A 230 -11.61 0.55 0.51
C MET A 230 -12.08 0.29 -0.92
N ALA A 231 -11.93 1.26 -1.84
CA ALA A 231 -12.22 1.07 -3.26
C ALA A 231 -11.37 -0.05 -3.85
N ARG A 232 -10.05 -0.06 -3.55
CA ARG A 232 -9.16 -1.14 -3.97
C ARG A 232 -9.64 -2.49 -3.45
N TRP A 233 -9.96 -2.58 -2.16
CA TRP A 233 -10.40 -3.82 -1.55
C TRP A 233 -11.71 -4.35 -2.15
N LEU A 234 -12.65 -3.46 -2.46
CA LEU A 234 -13.91 -3.81 -3.11
C LEU A 234 -13.74 -4.25 -4.57
N LEU A 235 -12.85 -3.59 -5.32
CA LEU A 235 -12.59 -3.90 -6.74
C LEU A 235 -11.72 -5.15 -6.94
N PHE A 236 -10.80 -5.41 -6.01
CA PHE A 236 -9.82 -6.50 -6.09
C PHE A 236 -9.86 -7.33 -4.80
N PRO A 237 -10.96 -8.08 -4.56
CA PRO A 237 -11.11 -8.86 -3.33
C PRO A 237 -10.16 -10.09 -3.30
N GLY A 238 -9.62 -10.39 -2.12
CA GLY A 238 -8.74 -11.54 -1.87
C GLY A 238 -7.27 -11.15 -1.67
N GLU A 239 -6.49 -12.03 -1.02
CA GLU A 239 -5.02 -11.85 -0.88
C GLU A 239 -4.29 -11.91 -2.23
N ASP A 240 -4.90 -12.57 -3.23
CA ASP A 240 -4.49 -12.60 -4.63
C ASP A 240 -4.78 -11.30 -5.40
N GLY A 241 -5.38 -10.29 -4.77
CA GLY A 241 -5.52 -8.95 -5.33
C GLY A 241 -4.14 -8.29 -5.48
N LEU A 242 -3.34 -8.73 -6.46
CA LEU A 242 -1.93 -8.43 -6.72
C LEU A 242 -1.33 -7.43 -5.73
N MET A 243 -0.78 -7.91 -4.60
CA MET A 243 0.06 -7.08 -3.73
C MET A 243 1.23 -6.48 -4.52
N LYS A 244 1.65 -7.16 -5.58
CA LYS A 244 2.52 -6.66 -6.65
C LYS A 244 2.09 -5.29 -7.21
N ASP A 245 0.80 -5.06 -7.42
CA ASP A 245 0.29 -3.81 -7.99
C ASP A 245 -0.32 -2.87 -6.94
N TYR A 246 -0.17 -3.19 -5.64
CA TYR A 246 -0.76 -2.41 -4.55
C TYR A 246 -0.42 -0.91 -4.64
N ILE A 247 0.85 -0.58 -4.86
CA ILE A 247 1.31 0.82 -4.91
C ILE A 247 0.69 1.54 -6.11
N LEU A 248 0.76 0.92 -7.29
CA LEU A 248 0.25 1.51 -8.54
C LEU A 248 -1.26 1.72 -8.47
N ILE A 249 -2.01 0.70 -8.08
CA ILE A 249 -3.48 0.74 -8.04
C ILE A 249 -3.95 1.72 -6.97
N THR A 250 -3.40 1.64 -5.75
CA THR A 250 -3.81 2.52 -4.65
C THR A 250 -3.51 3.98 -4.97
N GLN A 251 -2.32 4.29 -5.48
CA GLN A 251 -1.98 5.66 -5.87
C GLN A 251 -2.87 6.17 -7.02
N SER A 252 -3.17 5.32 -8.00
CA SER A 252 -4.06 5.69 -9.11
C SER A 252 -5.48 5.99 -8.64
N LEU A 253 -5.99 5.21 -7.68
CA LEU A 253 -7.30 5.45 -7.05
C LEU A 253 -7.31 6.76 -6.26
N ILE A 254 -6.26 7.05 -5.49
CA ILE A 254 -6.11 8.32 -4.76
C ILE A 254 -6.14 9.49 -5.75
N ASN A 255 -5.29 9.44 -6.77
CA ASN A 255 -5.16 10.53 -7.76
C ASN A 255 -6.46 10.71 -8.54
N GLY A 256 -7.05 9.61 -9.02
CA GLY A 256 -8.27 9.62 -9.82
C GLY A 256 -9.46 10.15 -9.04
N MET A 257 -9.73 9.62 -7.84
CA MET A 257 -10.86 10.08 -7.03
C MET A 257 -10.71 11.53 -6.60
N ASN A 258 -9.52 11.96 -6.18
CA ASN A 258 -9.31 13.35 -5.76
C ASN A 258 -9.43 14.35 -6.92
N ALA A 259 -8.93 14.00 -8.11
CA ALA A 259 -9.07 14.85 -9.29
C ALA A 259 -10.54 14.93 -9.74
N LEU A 260 -11.24 13.79 -9.80
CA LEU A 260 -12.61 13.72 -10.27
C LEU A 260 -13.62 14.31 -9.27
N ALA A 261 -13.39 14.17 -7.96
CA ALA A 261 -14.28 14.70 -6.93
C ALA A 261 -14.40 16.23 -6.93
N ILE A 262 -13.50 16.95 -7.60
CA ILE A 262 -13.58 18.42 -7.76
C ILE A 262 -14.71 18.80 -8.73
N GLU A 263 -14.92 18.00 -9.78
CA GLU A 263 -15.87 18.30 -10.86
C GLU A 263 -17.14 17.44 -10.79
N ASP A 264 -17.03 16.21 -10.27
CA ASP A 264 -18.10 15.22 -10.23
C ASP A 264 -18.60 15.00 -8.80
N VAL A 265 -19.85 15.42 -8.58
CA VAL A 265 -20.55 15.30 -7.30
C VAL A 265 -20.77 13.84 -6.90
N GLU A 266 -20.97 12.93 -7.86
CA GLU A 266 -21.16 11.51 -7.57
C GLU A 266 -19.85 10.89 -7.09
N VAL A 267 -18.72 11.23 -7.69
CA VAL A 267 -17.40 10.76 -7.21
C VAL A 267 -17.07 11.30 -5.82
N ALA A 268 -17.40 12.56 -5.53
CA ALA A 268 -17.24 13.12 -4.19
C ALA A 268 -18.12 12.41 -3.14
N LYS A 269 -19.32 11.98 -3.53
CA LYS A 269 -20.24 11.21 -2.69
C LYS A 269 -19.76 9.77 -2.50
N LEU A 270 -19.24 9.14 -3.54
CA LEU A 270 -18.61 7.81 -3.48
C LEU A 270 -17.45 7.82 -2.47
N GLN A 271 -16.55 8.79 -2.56
CA GLN A 271 -15.40 8.93 -1.67
C GLN A 271 -15.84 9.00 -0.20
N LYS A 272 -16.85 9.81 0.11
CA LYS A 272 -17.43 9.91 1.45
C LYS A 272 -18.05 8.58 1.90
N SER A 273 -18.78 7.91 1.00
CA SER A 273 -19.46 6.64 1.30
C SER A 273 -18.45 5.53 1.60
N LEU A 274 -17.33 5.46 0.86
CA LEU A 274 -16.24 4.53 1.10
C LEU A 274 -15.56 4.76 2.46
N VAL A 275 -15.35 6.02 2.84
CA VAL A 275 -14.79 6.37 4.15
C VAL A 275 -15.73 5.96 5.27
N VAL A 276 -17.02 6.30 5.15
CA VAL A 276 -18.05 5.91 6.12
C VAL A 276 -18.13 4.39 6.23
N TYR A 277 -18.12 3.69 5.10
CA TYR A 277 -18.13 2.23 5.06
C TYR A 277 -16.93 1.63 5.81
N LYS A 278 -15.71 2.14 5.56
CA LYS A 278 -14.49 1.71 6.27
C LYS A 278 -14.59 1.92 7.78
N LEU A 279 -14.95 3.14 8.21
CA LEU A 279 -15.02 3.48 9.63
C LEU A 279 -16.11 2.69 10.36
N GLU A 280 -17.25 2.44 9.71
CA GLU A 280 -18.32 1.61 10.26
C GLU A 280 -17.86 0.15 10.42
N LEU A 281 -17.17 -0.43 9.42
CA LEU A 281 -16.55 -1.76 9.53
C LEU A 281 -15.59 -1.84 10.72
N GLU A 282 -14.66 -0.89 10.84
CA GLU A 282 -13.67 -0.84 11.92
C GLU A 282 -14.34 -0.71 13.29
N SER A 283 -15.34 0.17 13.44
CA SER A 283 -16.05 0.38 14.70
C SER A 283 -16.88 -0.84 15.15
N LEU A 284 -17.36 -1.65 14.19
CA LEU A 284 -18.06 -2.91 14.46
C LEU A 284 -17.09 -4.10 14.57
N LEU A 285 -15.80 -3.85 14.36
CA LEU A 285 -14.73 -4.84 14.27
C LEU A 285 -15.08 -5.94 13.25
N LEU A 286 -15.59 -5.51 12.10
CA LEU A 286 -15.91 -6.36 10.95
C LEU A 286 -14.96 -6.06 9.79
N LYS A 287 -14.82 -7.03 8.89
CA LYS A 287 -14.13 -6.89 7.61
C LYS A 287 -15.18 -6.94 6.49
N ASP A 288 -14.85 -6.39 5.33
CA ASP A 288 -15.74 -6.44 4.15
C ASP A 288 -16.15 -7.87 3.78
N ASN A 289 -15.23 -8.85 3.88
CA ASN A 289 -15.51 -10.25 3.56
C ASN A 289 -16.64 -10.86 4.43
N HIS A 290 -16.90 -10.33 5.63
CA HIS A 290 -18.03 -10.75 6.45
C HIS A 290 -19.36 -10.28 5.86
N ILE A 291 -19.38 -9.11 5.21
CA ILE A 291 -20.57 -8.54 4.56
C ILE A 291 -20.73 -9.09 3.14
N ALA A 292 -19.63 -9.29 2.41
CA ALA A 292 -19.62 -9.77 1.02
C ALA A 292 -20.34 -11.12 0.82
N LYS A 293 -20.37 -11.98 1.85
CA LYS A 293 -21.09 -13.26 1.85
C LYS A 293 -22.61 -13.10 1.68
N TYR A 294 -23.13 -11.91 1.94
CA TYR A 294 -24.54 -11.56 1.85
C TYR A 294 -24.83 -10.65 0.66
N ASN A 295 -23.98 -10.65 -0.38
CA ASN A 295 -24.29 -9.91 -1.61
C ASN A 295 -25.58 -10.42 -2.26
N GLU A 296 -25.70 -11.73 -2.40
CA GLU A 296 -26.86 -12.39 -3.02
C GLU A 296 -27.90 -12.88 -2.00
N LYS A 297 -27.62 -12.77 -0.69
CA LYS A 297 -28.48 -13.26 0.40
C LYS A 297 -28.85 -12.14 1.35
N GLU A 298 -30.04 -12.16 1.92
CA GLU A 298 -30.39 -11.21 2.99
C GLU A 298 -29.70 -11.56 4.31
N ILE A 299 -29.36 -10.52 5.10
CA ILE A 299 -28.83 -10.70 6.46
C ILE A 299 -30.01 -10.95 7.40
N THR A 300 -30.34 -12.23 7.57
CA THR A 300 -31.41 -12.71 8.45
C THR A 300 -30.86 -13.53 9.62
N PRO A 301 -31.64 -13.73 10.71
CA PRO A 301 -31.23 -14.61 11.79
C PRO A 301 -30.79 -16.00 11.31
N ILE A 302 -31.58 -16.61 10.41
CA ILE A 302 -31.30 -17.94 9.86
C ILE A 302 -29.98 -17.95 9.07
N SER A 303 -29.80 -17.01 8.15
CA SER A 303 -28.59 -16.94 7.31
C SER A 303 -27.32 -16.76 8.14
N THR A 304 -27.35 -15.89 9.15
CA THR A 304 -26.20 -15.63 10.02
C THR A 304 -25.89 -16.81 10.95
N THR A 305 -26.91 -17.52 11.43
CA THR A 305 -26.74 -18.77 12.18
C THR A 305 -26.10 -19.87 11.32
N ILE A 306 -26.59 -20.09 10.09
CA ILE A 306 -26.03 -21.11 9.20
C ILE A 306 -24.57 -20.80 8.87
N GLU A 307 -24.24 -19.55 8.51
CA GLU A 307 -22.88 -19.15 8.21
C GLU A 307 -21.95 -19.30 9.43
N LEU A 308 -22.43 -18.98 10.64
CA LEU A 308 -21.67 -19.19 11.87
C LEU A 308 -21.42 -20.67 12.13
N LEU A 309 -22.46 -21.51 12.06
CA LEU A 309 -22.35 -22.96 12.32
C LEU A 309 -21.41 -23.63 11.33
N HIS A 310 -21.48 -23.27 10.04
CA HIS A 310 -20.60 -23.81 9.02
C HIS A 310 -19.12 -23.50 9.33
N ARG A 311 -18.78 -22.25 9.67
CA ARG A 311 -17.41 -21.87 10.03
C ARG A 311 -16.97 -22.45 11.36
N ALA A 312 -17.87 -22.54 12.33
CA ALA A 312 -17.58 -23.16 13.63
C ALA A 312 -17.28 -24.66 13.48
N ALA A 313 -18.02 -25.38 12.63
CA ALA A 313 -17.78 -26.77 12.32
C ALA A 313 -16.42 -26.98 11.64
N ALA A 314 -16.08 -26.15 10.64
CA ALA A 314 -14.76 -26.18 10.01
C ALA A 314 -13.63 -25.96 11.03
N CYS A 315 -13.74 -24.92 11.87
CA CYS A 315 -12.75 -24.68 12.92
C CYS A 315 -12.66 -25.81 13.95
N LEU A 316 -13.76 -26.51 14.26
CA LEU A 316 -13.76 -27.63 15.20
C LEU A 316 -13.02 -28.84 14.64
N ILE A 317 -13.09 -29.08 13.33
CA ILE A 317 -12.33 -30.13 12.64
C ILE A 317 -10.82 -29.83 12.69
N ASP A 318 -10.44 -28.56 12.51
CA ASP A 318 -9.03 -28.15 12.52
C ASP A 318 -8.43 -28.01 13.93
N LEU A 319 -9.28 -27.82 14.95
CA LEU A 319 -8.86 -27.50 16.31
C LEU A 319 -7.91 -28.55 16.92
N PRO A 320 -8.13 -29.88 16.83
CA PRO A 320 -7.23 -30.87 17.45
C PRO A 320 -5.79 -30.77 16.92
N LEU A 321 -5.63 -30.47 15.63
CA LEU A 321 -4.33 -30.33 15.00
C LEU A 321 -3.65 -29.01 15.39
N PHE A 322 -4.43 -27.93 15.57
CA PHE A 322 -3.88 -26.62 15.91
C PHE A 322 -3.68 -26.40 17.42
N PHE A 323 -4.46 -27.10 18.26
CA PHE A 323 -4.54 -26.86 19.70
C PHE A 323 -3.19 -26.91 20.41
N PRO A 324 -2.28 -27.89 20.15
CA PRO A 324 -0.95 -27.88 20.76
C PRO A 324 -0.15 -26.62 20.40
N GLY A 325 -0.19 -26.21 19.12
CA GLY A 325 0.45 -24.99 18.63
C GLY A 325 -0.11 -23.74 19.31
N LEU A 326 -1.43 -23.65 19.41
CA LEU A 326 -2.11 -22.54 20.06
C LEU A 326 -1.76 -22.42 21.55
N VAL A 327 -1.75 -23.53 22.29
CA VAL A 327 -1.45 -23.52 23.73
C VAL A 327 -0.02 -23.07 23.99
N VAL A 328 0.95 -23.64 23.26
CA VAL A 328 2.37 -23.29 23.43
C VAL A 328 2.64 -21.82 23.07
N HIS A 329 1.98 -21.29 22.04
CA HIS A 329 2.17 -19.90 21.59
C HIS A 329 1.17 -18.90 22.19
N LEU A 330 0.23 -19.33 23.02
CA LEU A 330 -0.78 -18.43 23.62
C LEU A 330 -0.14 -17.25 24.38
N PRO A 331 0.92 -17.44 25.20
CA PRO A 331 1.58 -16.31 25.87
C PRO A 331 2.13 -15.27 24.88
N LEU A 332 2.65 -15.72 23.73
CA LEU A 332 3.16 -14.85 22.67
C LEU A 332 2.04 -13.99 22.07
N TYR A 333 0.89 -14.58 21.75
CA TYR A 333 -0.25 -13.84 21.19
C TYR A 333 -0.85 -12.84 22.16
N VAL A 334 -0.97 -13.25 23.43
CA VAL A 334 -1.46 -12.38 24.50
C VAL A 334 -0.50 -11.19 24.69
N ALA A 335 0.80 -11.45 24.79
CA ALA A 335 1.80 -10.39 24.92
C ALA A 335 1.81 -9.45 23.71
N GLY A 336 1.75 -9.99 22.48
CA GLY A 336 1.68 -9.19 21.26
C GLY A 336 0.42 -8.33 21.17
N TYR A 337 -0.73 -8.83 21.66
CA TYR A 337 -1.96 -8.06 21.76
C TYR A 337 -1.80 -6.87 22.71
N TYR A 338 -1.35 -7.10 23.94
CA TYR A 338 -1.18 -6.03 24.92
C TYR A 338 -0.07 -5.03 24.55
N ALA A 339 1.05 -5.51 24.00
CA ALA A 339 2.13 -4.65 23.50
C ALA A 339 1.66 -3.67 22.43
N GLY A 340 0.71 -4.09 21.57
CA GLY A 340 0.09 -3.21 20.58
C GLY A 340 -0.87 -2.19 21.18
N GLN A 341 -1.57 -2.53 22.26
CA GLN A 341 -2.56 -1.66 22.91
C GLN A 341 -1.91 -0.61 23.83
N CYS A 342 -0.81 -0.95 24.48
CA CYS A 342 -0.08 -0.03 25.36
C CYS A 342 0.67 1.07 24.59
N GLU A 343 0.95 0.84 23.30
CA GLU A 343 1.71 1.76 22.48
C GLU A 343 0.80 2.72 21.71
N ILE A 344 1.02 4.01 21.92
CA ILE A 344 0.25 5.10 21.31
C ILE A 344 0.70 5.31 19.87
N TYR A 345 2.01 5.24 19.62
CA TYR A 345 2.59 5.50 18.31
C TYR A 345 2.55 4.25 17.42
N GLU A 346 1.83 4.32 16.30
CA GLU A 346 1.66 3.16 15.43
C GLU A 346 3.01 2.65 14.87
N GLU A 347 3.93 3.55 14.57
CA GLU A 347 5.31 3.26 14.12
C GLU A 347 6.14 2.43 15.10
N VAL A 348 5.76 2.38 16.38
CA VAL A 348 6.47 1.61 17.41
C VAL A 348 5.78 0.27 17.69
N ARG A 349 4.51 0.11 17.34
CA ARG A 349 3.72 -1.09 17.65
C ARG A 349 4.32 -2.37 17.07
N ALA A 350 4.74 -2.36 15.82
CA ALA A 350 5.34 -3.54 15.19
C ALA A 350 6.69 -3.88 15.83
N GLN A 351 7.54 -2.88 16.06
CA GLN A 351 8.81 -3.03 16.78
C GLN A 351 8.61 -3.67 18.15
N ASN A 352 7.67 -3.17 18.96
CA ASN A 352 7.42 -3.71 20.30
C ASN A 352 6.93 -5.16 20.23
N LYS A 353 5.99 -5.48 19.32
CA LYS A 353 5.52 -6.85 19.11
C LYS A 353 6.66 -7.80 18.71
N ILE A 354 7.54 -7.37 17.81
CA ILE A 354 8.70 -8.14 17.40
C ILE A 354 9.66 -8.34 18.59
N LEU A 355 9.98 -7.27 19.32
CA LEU A 355 10.91 -7.32 20.45
C LEU A 355 10.43 -8.27 21.55
N TYR A 356 9.21 -8.09 22.04
CA TYR A 356 8.64 -8.97 23.05
C TYR A 356 8.47 -10.39 22.52
N GLY A 357 8.12 -10.52 21.23
CA GLY A 357 8.00 -11.81 20.58
C GLY A 357 9.30 -12.59 20.55
N MET A 358 10.43 -11.95 20.23
CA MET A 358 11.75 -12.58 20.24
C MET A 358 12.18 -13.06 21.64
N ILE A 359 11.86 -12.31 22.68
CA ILE A 359 12.17 -12.70 24.07
C ILE A 359 11.31 -13.92 24.45
N LEU A 360 10.00 -13.84 24.23
CA LEU A 360 9.07 -14.90 24.62
C LEU A 360 9.27 -16.18 23.81
N ILE A 361 9.51 -16.08 22.50
CA ILE A 361 9.75 -17.26 21.67
C ILE A 361 11.00 -18.00 22.12
N SER A 362 12.07 -17.28 22.48
CA SER A 362 13.29 -17.89 23.00
C SER A 362 13.03 -18.66 24.29
N MET A 363 12.25 -18.09 25.22
CA MET A 363 11.87 -18.77 26.46
C MET A 363 10.97 -19.98 26.21
N ILE A 364 9.93 -19.82 25.38
CA ILE A 364 8.95 -20.88 25.07
C ILE A 364 9.66 -22.08 24.43
N TYR A 365 10.49 -21.84 23.42
CA TYR A 365 11.17 -22.93 22.70
C TYR A 365 12.28 -23.57 23.52
N LEU A 366 13.00 -22.82 24.36
CA LEU A 366 13.96 -23.40 25.30
C LEU A 366 13.26 -24.30 26.33
N SER A 367 12.15 -23.84 26.91
CA SER A 367 11.36 -24.65 27.84
C SER A 367 10.75 -25.88 27.16
N ALA A 368 10.21 -25.73 25.96
CA ALA A 368 9.66 -26.84 25.17
C ALA A 368 10.75 -27.86 24.79
N PHE A 369 11.95 -27.40 24.45
CA PHE A 369 13.10 -28.26 24.19
C PHE A 369 13.48 -29.09 25.41
N ILE A 370 13.71 -28.43 26.56
CA ILE A 370 14.09 -29.09 27.81
C ILE A 370 13.01 -30.10 28.22
N TRP A 371 11.74 -29.68 28.20
CA TRP A 371 10.62 -30.57 28.52
C TRP A 371 10.55 -31.76 27.57
N GLY A 372 10.62 -31.54 26.26
CA GLY A 372 10.59 -32.62 25.26
C GLY A 372 11.75 -33.61 25.44
N TRP A 373 12.96 -33.10 25.70
CA TRP A 373 14.12 -33.96 25.89
C TRP A 373 13.99 -34.86 27.12
N PHE A 374 13.61 -34.33 28.28
CA PHE A 374 13.49 -35.12 29.50
C PHE A 374 12.22 -35.98 29.55
N SER A 375 11.08 -35.45 29.10
CA SER A 375 9.78 -36.14 29.22
C SER A 375 9.49 -37.10 28.06
N LEU A 376 9.86 -36.77 26.82
CA LEU A 376 9.56 -37.61 25.65
C LEU A 376 10.72 -38.54 25.28
N PHE A 377 11.97 -38.12 25.53
CA PHE A 377 13.16 -38.86 25.10
C PHE A 377 14.12 -39.22 26.26
N SER A 378 13.60 -39.23 27.48
CA SER A 378 14.26 -39.72 28.70
C SER A 378 15.61 -39.06 29.03
N GLY A 379 15.88 -37.86 28.52
CA GLY A 379 17.13 -37.13 28.79
C GLY A 379 18.39 -37.77 28.18
N THR A 380 18.24 -38.70 27.23
CA THR A 380 19.37 -39.42 26.63
C THR A 380 20.12 -38.56 25.59
N PHE A 381 21.39 -38.86 25.32
CA PHE A 381 22.16 -38.16 24.27
C PHE A 381 21.50 -38.25 22.89
N PHE A 382 20.98 -39.42 22.52
CA PHE A 382 20.21 -39.55 21.27
C PHE A 382 18.87 -38.80 21.34
N GLY A 383 18.22 -38.84 22.51
CA GLY A 383 17.00 -38.09 22.78
C GLY A 383 17.13 -36.57 22.63
N PHE A 384 18.32 -36.00 22.84
CA PHE A 384 18.62 -34.60 22.60
C PHE A 384 18.33 -34.21 21.14
N PHE A 385 18.86 -34.99 20.20
CA PHE A 385 18.68 -34.74 18.77
C PHE A 385 17.25 -35.02 18.32
N CYS A 386 16.59 -36.04 18.88
CA CYS A 386 15.17 -36.28 18.63
C CYS A 386 14.29 -35.13 19.12
N ALA A 387 14.59 -34.57 20.30
CA ALA A 387 13.88 -33.40 20.84
C ALA A 387 14.07 -32.17 19.95
N LEU A 388 15.30 -31.93 19.48
CA LEU A 388 15.62 -30.82 18.58
C LEU A 388 14.88 -30.95 17.23
N ALA A 389 14.88 -32.15 16.63
CA ALA A 389 14.17 -32.43 15.39
C ALA A 389 12.65 -32.26 15.55
N THR A 390 12.09 -32.79 16.65
CA THR A 390 10.65 -32.66 16.97
C THR A 390 10.26 -31.19 17.13
N LEU A 391 11.09 -30.39 17.82
CA LEU A 391 10.88 -28.96 17.99
C LEU A 391 10.94 -28.21 16.66
N GLY A 392 11.89 -28.57 15.78
CA GLY A 392 12.00 -28.00 14.43
C GLY A 392 10.75 -28.28 13.58
N ILE A 393 10.24 -29.51 13.60
CA ILE A 393 8.99 -29.89 12.92
C ILE A 393 7.80 -29.12 13.51
N PHE A 394 7.72 -29.01 14.84
CA PHE A 394 6.65 -28.27 15.51
C PHE A 394 6.67 -26.78 15.16
N MET A 395 7.84 -26.15 15.13
CA MET A 395 8.02 -24.76 14.71
C MET A 395 7.58 -24.56 13.26
N TRP A 396 8.06 -25.41 12.35
CA TRP A 396 7.71 -25.35 10.94
C TRP A 396 6.21 -25.53 10.73
N TYR A 397 5.60 -26.52 11.37
CA TYR A 397 4.17 -26.76 11.33
C TYR A 397 3.37 -25.55 11.82
N HIS A 398 3.79 -24.94 12.93
CA HIS A 398 3.15 -23.74 13.46
C HIS A 398 3.18 -22.60 12.44
N ILE A 399 4.34 -22.32 11.84
CA ILE A 399 4.54 -21.17 10.97
C ILE A 399 3.82 -21.33 9.63
N VAL A 400 3.83 -22.54 9.06
CA VAL A 400 3.11 -22.80 7.80
C VAL A 400 1.59 -22.72 7.99
N SER A 401 1.09 -23.11 9.15
CA SER A 401 -0.35 -23.21 9.38
C SER A 401 -0.99 -21.99 10.06
N ILE A 402 -0.20 -21.07 10.62
CA ILE A 402 -0.76 -19.98 11.42
C ILE A 402 -1.55 -18.98 10.57
N ASP A 403 -1.16 -18.71 9.32
CA ASP A 403 -1.83 -17.71 8.48
C ASP A 403 -3.29 -18.05 8.22
N GLU A 404 -3.52 -19.20 7.62
CA GLU A 404 -4.86 -19.70 7.28
C GLU A 404 -5.72 -19.76 8.55
N ARG A 405 -5.18 -20.33 9.63
CA ARG A 405 -5.92 -20.50 10.89
C ARG A 405 -6.20 -19.19 11.61
N TYR A 406 -5.28 -18.22 11.51
CA TYR A 406 -5.47 -16.90 12.08
C TYR A 406 -6.55 -16.11 11.33
N GLU A 407 -6.57 -16.19 10.00
CA GLU A 407 -7.63 -15.58 9.19
C GLU A 407 -8.99 -16.26 9.39
N ASP A 408 -9.00 -17.59 9.49
CA ASP A 408 -10.17 -18.38 9.83
C ASP A 408 -10.77 -18.05 11.19
N PHE A 409 -9.92 -17.86 12.20
CA PHE A 409 -10.35 -17.44 13.53
C PHE A 409 -10.95 -16.03 13.51
N LYS A 410 -10.36 -15.09 12.76
CA LYS A 410 -10.95 -13.76 12.58
C LYS A 410 -12.28 -13.81 11.85
N ASP A 411 -12.41 -14.65 10.83
CA ASP A 411 -13.67 -14.86 10.13
C ASP A 411 -14.75 -15.42 11.08
N LEU A 412 -14.39 -16.40 11.92
CA LEU A 412 -15.28 -16.93 12.95
C LEU A 412 -15.73 -15.84 13.93
N GLN A 413 -14.80 -15.01 14.43
CA GLN A 413 -15.14 -13.88 15.31
C GLN A 413 -16.06 -12.87 14.61
N GLY A 414 -15.84 -12.59 13.34
CA GLY A 414 -16.68 -11.73 12.52
C GLY A 414 -18.10 -12.26 12.38
N ARG A 415 -18.24 -13.55 12.02
CA ARG A 415 -19.54 -14.23 11.92
C ARG A 415 -20.26 -14.28 13.26
N TRP A 416 -19.53 -14.50 14.36
CA TRP A 416 -20.09 -14.41 15.71
C TRP A 416 -20.64 -13.02 16.00
N ARG A 417 -19.93 -11.95 15.63
CA ARG A 417 -20.41 -10.57 15.81
C ARG A 417 -21.67 -10.26 14.99
N LEU A 418 -21.76 -10.79 13.76
CA LEU A 418 -22.97 -10.69 12.95
C LEU A 418 -24.14 -11.43 13.60
N PHE A 419 -23.94 -12.67 14.02
CA PHE A 419 -24.94 -13.47 14.73
C PHE A 419 -25.40 -12.79 16.04
N ASP A 420 -24.46 -12.34 16.87
CA ASP A 420 -24.75 -11.66 18.13
C ASP A 420 -25.58 -10.39 17.91
N ALA A 421 -25.29 -9.63 16.85
CA ALA A 421 -26.02 -8.42 16.53
C ALA A 421 -27.43 -8.68 15.94
N VAL A 422 -27.60 -9.72 15.12
CA VAL A 422 -28.84 -9.98 14.37
C VAL A 422 -29.80 -10.90 15.13
N VAL A 423 -29.27 -11.87 15.87
CA VAL A 423 -30.03 -12.92 16.56
C VAL A 423 -30.17 -12.63 18.04
N LEU A 424 -29.05 -12.41 18.73
CA LEU A 424 -29.07 -12.23 20.18
C LEU A 424 -29.43 -10.79 20.59
N GLY A 425 -29.18 -9.82 19.70
CA GLY A 425 -29.47 -8.41 19.95
C GLY A 425 -28.71 -7.83 21.15
N ARG A 426 -27.60 -8.45 21.56
CA ARG A 426 -26.83 -8.02 22.74
C ARG A 426 -25.94 -6.82 22.42
N GLY A 427 -25.77 -5.92 23.41
CA GLY A 427 -24.92 -4.74 23.31
C GLY A 427 -25.66 -3.48 22.83
N MET A 428 -25.05 -2.73 21.89
CA MET A 428 -25.59 -1.45 21.41
C MET A 428 -26.97 -1.62 20.76
N TRP A 429 -27.95 -0.83 21.21
CA TRP A 429 -29.38 -0.85 20.82
C TRP A 429 -29.67 -0.73 19.30
N ARG A 430 -28.69 -0.38 18.45
CA ARG A 430 -28.85 -0.24 16.98
C ARG A 430 -27.88 -1.07 16.14
N ARG A 431 -27.21 -2.06 16.73
CA ARG A 431 -26.14 -2.80 16.02
C ARG A 431 -26.64 -3.52 14.76
N LYS A 432 -27.84 -4.10 14.81
CA LYS A 432 -28.51 -4.72 13.65
C LYS A 432 -28.74 -3.74 12.51
N GLU A 433 -29.30 -2.56 12.80
CA GLU A 433 -29.55 -1.51 11.81
C GLU A 433 -28.25 -1.05 11.14
N ARG A 434 -27.18 -0.88 11.92
CA ARG A 434 -25.86 -0.51 11.39
C ARG A 434 -25.30 -1.57 10.44
N ILE A 435 -25.46 -2.86 10.74
CA ILE A 435 -25.04 -3.95 9.84
C ILE A 435 -25.85 -3.97 8.54
N LEU A 436 -27.16 -3.75 8.63
CA LEU A 436 -28.01 -3.65 7.44
C LEU A 436 -27.62 -2.43 6.60
N ASN A 437 -27.30 -1.31 7.23
CA ASN A 437 -26.78 -0.12 6.57
C ASN A 437 -25.40 -0.37 5.93
N LEU A 438 -24.51 -1.13 6.57
CA LEU A 438 -23.23 -1.55 5.99
C LEU A 438 -23.44 -2.34 4.69
N LYS A 439 -24.37 -3.30 4.65
CA LYS A 439 -24.68 -4.04 3.42
C LYS A 439 -25.16 -3.11 2.31
N ARG A 440 -26.04 -2.15 2.66
CA ARG A 440 -26.53 -1.15 1.71
C ARG A 440 -25.39 -0.28 1.17
N LEU A 441 -24.58 0.31 2.05
CA LEU A 441 -23.42 1.13 1.68
C LEU A 441 -22.45 0.38 0.76
N ARG A 442 -22.15 -0.90 1.09
CA ARG A 442 -21.30 -1.76 0.26
C ARG A 442 -21.86 -1.90 -1.16
N THR A 443 -23.17 -2.14 -1.27
CA THR A 443 -23.85 -2.35 -2.56
C THR A 443 -23.86 -1.06 -3.38
N GLU A 444 -24.15 0.08 -2.74
CA GLU A 444 -24.09 1.40 -3.39
C GLU A 444 -22.67 1.73 -3.88
N CYS A 445 -21.65 1.55 -3.04
CA CYS A 445 -20.26 1.78 -3.42
C CYS A 445 -19.82 0.88 -4.58
N LEU A 446 -20.19 -0.39 -4.57
CA LEU A 446 -19.87 -1.30 -5.68
C LEU A 446 -20.56 -0.95 -6.97
N ALA A 447 -21.83 -0.53 -6.92
CA ALA A 447 -22.56 -0.11 -8.12
C ALA A 447 -21.93 1.14 -8.76
N GLU A 448 -21.40 2.06 -7.95
CA GLU A 448 -20.70 3.25 -8.44
C GLU A 448 -19.26 2.96 -8.90
N LEU A 449 -18.56 2.02 -8.26
CA LEU A 449 -17.19 1.61 -8.64
C LEU A 449 -17.16 0.73 -9.89
N ALA A 450 -18.13 -0.17 -10.05
CA ALA A 450 -18.25 -1.10 -11.17
C ALA A 450 -18.97 -0.43 -12.35
N VAL A 451 -18.38 0.62 -12.90
CA VAL A 451 -18.82 1.17 -14.18
C VAL A 451 -18.32 0.27 -15.30
N ASP A 452 -19.23 -0.41 -15.99
CA ASP A 452 -18.90 -1.18 -17.20
C ASP A 452 -18.52 -0.20 -18.32
N LEU A 453 -17.21 0.05 -18.47
CA LEU A 453 -16.66 0.88 -19.53
C LEU A 453 -16.77 0.23 -20.92
N LEU A 454 -16.94 -1.09 -20.98
CA LEU A 454 -17.13 -1.82 -22.23
C LEU A 454 -18.59 -1.76 -22.69
N ASN A 455 -19.55 -1.63 -21.77
CA ASN A 455 -20.97 -1.47 -22.06
C ASN A 455 -21.60 -0.31 -21.25
N PRO A 456 -21.28 0.95 -21.59
CA PRO A 456 -21.83 2.10 -20.90
C PRO A 456 -23.36 2.15 -21.04
N SER A 457 -24.05 2.60 -19.99
CA SER A 457 -25.51 2.74 -20.05
C SER A 457 -25.94 3.77 -21.11
N VAL A 458 -27.11 3.56 -21.72
CA VAL A 458 -27.66 4.46 -22.75
C VAL A 458 -27.79 5.91 -22.26
N GLU A 459 -28.06 6.10 -20.97
CA GLU A 459 -28.16 7.42 -20.33
C GLU A 459 -26.79 8.11 -20.23
N HIS A 460 -25.75 7.35 -19.86
CA HIS A 460 -24.37 7.82 -19.84
C HIS A 460 -23.91 8.20 -21.24
N GLU A 461 -24.16 7.37 -22.26
CA GLU A 461 -23.82 7.69 -23.66
C GLU A 461 -24.51 8.95 -24.19
N LYS A 462 -25.78 9.18 -23.80
CA LYS A 462 -26.54 10.37 -24.20
C LYS A 462 -25.95 11.66 -23.61
N ARG A 463 -25.46 11.61 -22.37
CA ARG A 463 -24.82 12.74 -21.67
C ARG A 463 -23.38 12.98 -22.15
N SER A 464 -22.72 11.93 -22.63
CA SER A 464 -21.36 12.02 -23.14
C SER A 464 -21.26 12.82 -24.45
N HIS A 465 -20.21 13.63 -24.53
CA HIS A 465 -19.86 14.35 -25.76
C HIS A 465 -19.67 13.34 -26.91
N LYS A 466 -20.09 13.68 -28.14
CA LYS A 466 -20.11 12.76 -29.29
C LYS A 466 -18.78 12.04 -29.56
N LEU A 467 -17.65 12.69 -29.28
CA LEU A 467 -16.30 12.13 -29.45
C LEU A 467 -15.88 11.15 -28.34
N LYS A 468 -16.60 11.17 -27.20
CA LYS A 468 -16.35 10.33 -26.03
C LYS A 468 -17.36 9.17 -25.91
N ARG A 469 -18.27 9.00 -26.87
CA ARG A 469 -19.19 7.85 -26.92
C ARG A 469 -18.44 6.61 -27.39
N LEU A 470 -18.80 5.44 -26.85
CA LEU A 470 -18.19 4.17 -27.23
C LEU A 470 -18.41 3.88 -28.72
N VAL A 471 -19.67 4.00 -29.17
CA VAL A 471 -20.01 3.98 -30.58
C VAL A 471 -20.23 5.41 -31.06
N GLN A 472 -19.29 5.91 -31.88
CA GLN A 472 -19.41 7.24 -32.46
C GLN A 472 -20.63 7.29 -33.39
N SER A 473 -21.64 8.03 -32.96
CA SER A 473 -22.84 8.31 -33.74
C SER A 473 -23.07 9.82 -33.83
N PRO A 474 -23.45 10.35 -35.00
CA PRO A 474 -23.71 11.76 -35.14
C PRO A 474 -24.94 12.18 -34.32
N ASN A 475 -24.92 13.38 -33.73
CA ASN A 475 -26.10 13.98 -33.10
C ASN A 475 -27.15 14.46 -34.12
N SER A 476 -26.77 14.52 -35.40
CA SER A 476 -27.66 14.89 -36.50
C SER A 476 -28.54 13.72 -36.91
N TYR A 477 -29.65 14.03 -37.58
CA TYR A 477 -30.63 13.05 -38.01
C TYR A 477 -31.43 13.61 -39.18
N PHE A 478 -32.00 12.73 -40.00
CA PHE A 478 -32.98 13.12 -40.99
C PHE A 478 -34.36 13.24 -40.34
N MET A 479 -35.12 14.23 -40.76
CA MET A 479 -36.48 14.47 -40.32
C MET A 479 -37.38 14.66 -41.52
N ASP A 480 -38.61 14.17 -41.43
CA ASP A 480 -39.66 14.48 -42.40
C ASP A 480 -40.34 15.76 -41.93
N VAL A 481 -40.26 16.82 -42.73
CA VAL A 481 -40.86 18.13 -42.47
C VAL A 481 -42.07 18.30 -43.37
N LYS A 482 -43.23 18.54 -42.77
CA LYS A 482 -44.48 18.82 -43.46
C LYS A 482 -44.57 20.32 -43.76
N CYS A 483 -44.70 20.66 -45.04
CA CYS A 483 -44.82 22.03 -45.50
C CYS A 483 -46.14 22.67 -45.03
N PRO A 484 -46.14 23.91 -44.52
CA PRO A 484 -47.38 24.60 -44.12
C PRO A 484 -48.24 25.02 -45.32
N GLY A 485 -47.63 25.24 -46.49
CA GLY A 485 -48.34 25.70 -47.69
C GLY A 485 -49.07 24.58 -48.42
N CYS A 486 -48.33 23.59 -48.92
CA CYS A 486 -48.89 22.52 -49.77
C CYS A 486 -49.05 21.16 -49.08
N LEU A 487 -48.75 21.08 -47.78
CA LEU A 487 -48.79 19.85 -46.97
C LEU A 487 -47.86 18.71 -47.43
N ASN A 488 -47.05 18.92 -48.48
CA ASN A 488 -46.09 17.94 -48.93
C ASN A 488 -45.00 17.71 -47.87
N ILE A 489 -44.55 16.47 -47.75
CA ILE A 489 -43.55 16.04 -46.78
C ILE A 489 -42.20 15.95 -47.49
N SER A 490 -41.23 16.72 -47.01
CA SER A 490 -39.86 16.72 -47.53
C SER A 490 -38.91 16.24 -46.45
N THR A 491 -37.96 15.38 -46.81
CA THR A 491 -36.92 14.95 -45.87
C THR A 491 -35.84 16.03 -45.78
N VAL A 492 -35.61 16.52 -44.56
CA VAL A 492 -34.66 17.58 -44.23
C VAL A 492 -33.63 17.03 -43.24
N PHE A 493 -32.36 17.41 -43.40
CA PHE A 493 -31.31 17.09 -42.45
C PHE A 493 -31.34 18.07 -41.27
N SER A 494 -31.26 17.57 -40.03
CA SER A 494 -31.44 18.41 -38.83
C SER A 494 -30.39 19.51 -38.65
N HIS A 495 -29.25 19.42 -39.33
CA HIS A 495 -28.18 20.43 -39.34
C HIS A 495 -27.89 20.89 -40.78
N ALA A 496 -28.96 21.18 -41.54
CA ALA A 496 -28.84 21.69 -42.90
C ALA A 496 -27.92 22.93 -42.96
N GLN A 497 -26.98 22.92 -43.91
CA GLN A 497 -26.04 24.03 -44.15
C GLN A 497 -26.62 25.09 -45.09
N THR A 498 -27.65 24.74 -45.85
CA THR A 498 -28.33 25.61 -46.80
C THR A 498 -29.81 25.73 -46.44
N VAL A 499 -30.46 26.77 -46.97
CA VAL A 499 -31.90 26.94 -46.87
C VAL A 499 -32.58 25.81 -47.64
N VAL A 500 -33.48 25.07 -47.00
CA VAL A 500 -34.19 23.95 -47.63
C VAL A 500 -35.59 24.42 -48.04
N LEU A 501 -35.92 24.25 -49.32
CA LEU A 501 -37.21 24.61 -49.89
C LEU A 501 -38.09 23.37 -50.05
N CYS A 502 -39.40 23.56 -49.98
CA CYS A 502 -40.36 22.51 -50.29
C CYS A 502 -40.30 22.17 -51.78
N SER A 503 -40.20 20.88 -52.11
CA SER A 503 -40.12 20.41 -53.49
C SER A 503 -41.37 20.69 -54.33
N SER A 504 -42.53 20.93 -53.70
CA SER A 504 -43.79 21.14 -54.42
C SER A 504 -44.15 22.61 -54.61
N CYS A 505 -43.96 23.46 -53.60
CA CYS A 505 -44.42 24.86 -53.64
C CYS A 505 -43.30 25.90 -53.43
N GLY A 506 -42.05 25.46 -53.25
CA GLY A 506 -40.90 26.36 -53.08
C GLY A 506 -40.85 27.11 -51.75
N THR A 507 -41.81 26.90 -50.83
CA THR A 507 -41.80 27.51 -49.50
C THR A 507 -40.58 27.06 -48.69
N VAL A 508 -39.93 27.99 -47.99
CA VAL A 508 -38.80 27.69 -47.10
C VAL A 508 -39.25 26.80 -45.95
N LEU A 509 -38.63 25.63 -45.79
CA LEU A 509 -38.89 24.67 -44.72
C LEU A 509 -37.97 24.89 -43.52
N CYS A 510 -36.70 25.22 -43.76
CA CYS A 510 -35.75 25.53 -42.69
C CYS A 510 -34.61 26.44 -43.14
N GLN A 511 -34.00 27.14 -42.18
CA GLN A 511 -32.84 27.99 -42.37
C GLN A 511 -31.63 27.50 -41.54
N PRO A 512 -30.39 27.62 -42.06
CA PRO A 512 -29.18 27.22 -41.34
C PRO A 512 -28.87 28.19 -40.20
N THR A 513 -28.39 27.68 -39.06
CA THR A 513 -28.04 28.46 -37.85
C THR A 513 -26.61 28.20 -37.36
N GLY A 514 -25.79 27.47 -38.14
CA GLY A 514 -24.50 26.93 -37.70
C GLY A 514 -24.61 25.69 -36.78
N GLY A 515 -25.80 25.39 -36.27
CA GLY A 515 -26.11 24.20 -35.46
C GLY A 515 -27.32 23.45 -36.00
N ARG A 516 -28.30 23.16 -35.14
CA ARG A 516 -29.57 22.57 -35.56
C ARG A 516 -30.35 23.61 -36.38
N ALA A 517 -30.71 23.25 -37.62
CA ALA A 517 -31.44 24.13 -38.52
C ALA A 517 -32.77 24.59 -37.89
N ARG A 518 -33.12 25.87 -38.08
CA ARG A 518 -34.36 26.46 -37.57
C ARG A 518 -35.48 26.18 -38.57
N LEU A 519 -36.54 25.50 -38.13
CA LEU A 519 -37.72 25.27 -38.96
C LEU A 519 -38.53 26.57 -39.10
N THR A 520 -39.14 26.77 -40.26
CA THR A 520 -40.07 27.89 -40.50
C THR A 520 -41.33 27.70 -39.65
N GLU A 521 -41.88 28.80 -39.13
CA GLU A 521 -43.13 28.75 -38.35
C GLU A 521 -44.27 28.08 -39.14
N GLY A 522 -45.03 27.21 -38.47
CA GLY A 522 -46.08 26.39 -39.09
C GLY A 522 -45.59 25.06 -39.71
N CYS A 523 -44.28 24.83 -39.84
CA CYS A 523 -43.77 23.51 -40.20
C CYS A 523 -43.91 22.55 -39.01
N SER A 524 -44.41 21.34 -39.26
CA SER A 524 -44.34 20.22 -38.31
C SER A 524 -43.30 19.22 -38.80
N PHE A 525 -42.59 18.56 -37.88
CA PHE A 525 -41.61 17.55 -38.26
C PHE A 525 -41.73 16.28 -37.41
N ARG A 526 -41.33 15.17 -37.99
CA ARG A 526 -41.04 13.92 -37.26
C ARG A 526 -39.61 13.50 -37.56
N LYS A 527 -38.90 13.00 -36.55
CA LYS A 527 -37.60 12.37 -36.77
C LYS A 527 -37.83 11.07 -37.55
N LYS A 528 -37.10 10.86 -38.65
CA LYS A 528 -37.12 9.55 -39.32
C LYS A 528 -36.47 8.54 -38.39
N ALA A 529 -37.16 7.43 -38.15
CA ALA A 529 -36.52 6.26 -37.56
C ALA A 529 -35.46 5.77 -38.56
N ASN A 530 -34.23 5.58 -38.08
CA ASN A 530 -33.17 4.96 -38.87
C ASN A 530 -33.47 3.47 -39.04
#